data_AF-A0A5A7ZY81-F1
#
_entry.id   AF-A0A5A7ZY81-F1
#
_cell.length_a   1.000
_cell.length_b   1.000
_cell.length_c   1.000
_cell.angle_alpha   90.00
_cell.angle_beta   90.00
_cell.angle_gamma   90.00
#
_symmetry.space_group_name_H-M   'P 1'
#
loop_
_entity.id
_entity.type
_entity.pdbx_description
1 polymer ?
#
loop_
_entity_poly.entity_id
_entity_poly.type
_entity_poly.pdbx_seq_one_letter_code
_entity_poly.pdbx_strand_id
1 'polypeptide(L)'
;MSRAAAQRQADLPVSVEAAIAALDRLLNERERQAITTGTTLSRVRAAHDAVRAAKYDVARAEGPAAIADAVVTLEAARAELMHSSAEAAPAQADLKALDVRIAPAWAAVREAAFQDLDAAEGEACRVFNEAIARARHAAARINLVRAALDGVRFDMPRVFDPTDRSVLAGQDIQLPPVEVPHAREIARLRDEIEILRGR
;
A
#
# COMPACT_ATOMS: atom_id res chain seq x y z
N MET A 1 0.65 -13.16 -27.53
CA MET A 1 0.77 -12.20 -26.40
C MET A 1 1.51 -10.97 -26.89
N SER A 2 0.98 -9.77 -26.66
CA SER A 2 1.59 -8.53 -27.17
C SER A 2 2.85 -8.16 -26.39
N ARG A 3 3.87 -7.63 -27.06
CA ARG A 3 5.14 -7.14 -26.47
C ARG A 3 4.91 -6.17 -25.30
N ALA A 4 3.82 -5.41 -25.34
CA ALA A 4 3.42 -4.49 -24.27
C ALA A 4 2.94 -5.20 -22.99
N ALA A 5 2.40 -6.42 -23.09
CA ALA A 5 2.03 -7.23 -21.93
C ALA A 5 3.27 -7.84 -21.25
N ALA A 6 4.25 -8.29 -22.05
CA ALA A 6 5.52 -8.78 -21.54
C ALA A 6 6.37 -7.65 -20.91
N GLN A 7 6.34 -6.45 -21.50
CA GLN A 7 7.04 -5.27 -20.95
C GLN A 7 6.42 -4.81 -19.62
N ARG A 8 5.09 -4.83 -19.49
CA ARG A 8 4.38 -4.51 -18.23
C ARG A 8 4.67 -5.50 -17.10
N GLN A 9 5.02 -6.73 -17.45
CA GLN A 9 5.38 -7.78 -16.48
C GLN A 9 6.82 -7.65 -15.99
N ALA A 10 7.68 -6.93 -16.73
CA ALA A 10 9.07 -6.67 -16.36
C ALA A 10 9.24 -5.44 -15.43
N ASP A 11 8.24 -4.55 -15.38
CA ASP A 11 8.25 -3.35 -14.52
C ASP A 11 7.49 -3.53 -13.19
N LEU A 12 6.89 -4.71 -12.97
CA LEU A 12 6.27 -5.02 -11.70
C LEU A 12 7.34 -5.44 -10.68
N PRO A 13 7.32 -4.89 -9.45
CA PRO A 13 8.24 -5.31 -8.40
C PRO A 13 8.16 -6.83 -8.21
N VAL A 14 9.31 -7.49 -8.31
CA VAL A 14 9.45 -8.96 -8.33
C VAL A 14 9.22 -9.59 -6.95
N SER A 15 9.01 -8.76 -5.92
CA SER A 15 8.66 -9.19 -4.56
C SER A 15 7.77 -8.14 -3.87
N VAL A 16 7.01 -8.58 -2.87
CA VAL A 16 6.21 -7.70 -2.00
C VAL A 16 7.05 -6.58 -1.39
N GLU A 17 8.26 -6.89 -0.92
CA GLU A 17 9.17 -5.90 -0.32
C GLU A 17 9.53 -4.77 -1.30
N ALA A 18 9.84 -5.11 -2.55
CA ALA A 18 10.15 -4.13 -3.57
C ALA A 18 8.91 -3.26 -3.92
N ALA A 19 7.71 -3.86 -3.88
CA ALA A 19 6.46 -3.16 -4.13
C ALA A 19 6.14 -2.17 -3.01
N ILE A 20 6.29 -2.59 -1.76
CA ILE A 20 6.10 -1.74 -0.58
C ILE A 20 7.10 -0.58 -0.63
N ALA A 21 8.37 -0.85 -0.87
CA ALA A 21 9.39 0.20 -0.97
C ALA A 21 9.15 1.19 -2.12
N ALA A 22 8.51 0.77 -3.21
CA ALA A 22 8.11 1.66 -4.30
C ALA A 22 6.91 2.55 -3.90
N LEU A 23 5.90 1.97 -3.25
CA LEU A 23 4.75 2.72 -2.73
C LEU A 23 5.18 3.73 -1.67
N ASP A 24 6.03 3.33 -0.72
CA ASP A 24 6.53 4.22 0.34
C ASP A 24 7.28 5.42 -0.23
N ARG A 25 8.10 5.21 -1.26
CA ARG A 25 8.77 6.32 -1.96
C ARG A 25 7.78 7.29 -2.59
N LEU A 26 6.72 6.78 -3.22
CA LEU A 26 5.66 7.63 -3.79
C LEU A 26 4.88 8.40 -2.73
N LEU A 27 4.56 7.77 -1.60
CA LEU A 27 3.86 8.43 -0.50
C LEU A 27 4.71 9.55 0.11
N ASN A 28 6.01 9.29 0.33
CA ASN A 28 6.95 10.29 0.82
C ASN A 28 7.14 11.45 -0.18
N GLU A 29 7.23 11.15 -1.48
CA GLU A 29 7.32 12.17 -2.53
C GLU A 29 6.05 13.04 -2.56
N ARG A 30 4.87 12.41 -2.46
CA ARG A 30 3.57 13.07 -2.41
C ARG A 30 3.41 13.95 -1.18
N GLU A 31 3.89 13.52 -0.01
CA GLU A 31 3.90 14.34 1.19
C GLU A 31 4.77 15.60 1.02
N ARG A 32 6.01 15.44 0.53
CA ARG A 32 6.89 16.58 0.25
C ARG A 32 6.27 17.54 -0.75
N GLN A 33 5.65 17.02 -1.81
CA GLN A 33 4.97 17.84 -2.80
C GLN A 33 3.78 18.57 -2.19
N ALA A 34 2.99 17.93 -1.33
CA ALA A 34 1.86 18.56 -0.65
C ALA A 34 2.31 19.74 0.24
N ILE A 35 3.45 19.62 0.92
CA ILE A 35 4.04 20.72 1.70
C ILE A 35 4.44 21.88 0.78
N THR A 36 5.08 21.59 -0.36
CA THR A 36 5.44 22.60 -1.36
C THR A 36 4.20 23.31 -1.90
N THR A 37 3.18 22.56 -2.33
CA THR A 37 1.90 23.12 -2.80
C THR A 37 1.24 23.98 -1.72
N GLY A 38 1.21 23.52 -0.46
CA GLY A 38 0.66 24.28 0.66
C GLY A 38 1.40 25.60 0.91
N THR A 39 2.73 25.58 0.79
CA THR A 39 3.57 26.78 0.89
C THR A 39 3.28 27.76 -0.24
N THR A 40 3.21 27.28 -1.49
CA THR A 40 2.91 28.13 -2.65
C THR A 40 1.52 28.73 -2.58
N LEU A 41 0.50 27.96 -2.18
CA LEU A 41 -0.86 28.46 -1.98
C LEU A 41 -0.93 29.51 -0.85
N SER A 42 -0.10 29.35 0.19
CA SER A 42 0.00 30.34 1.26
C SER A 42 0.60 31.65 0.77
N ARG A 43 1.62 31.61 -0.12
CA ARG A 43 2.16 32.81 -0.78
C ARG A 43 1.12 33.50 -1.65
N VAL A 44 0.34 32.74 -2.44
CA VAL A 44 -0.76 33.30 -3.25
C VAL A 44 -1.76 34.05 -2.38
N ARG A 45 -2.15 33.48 -1.23
CA ARG A 45 -3.06 34.14 -0.28
C ARG A 45 -2.46 35.43 0.27
N ALA A 46 -1.20 35.39 0.71
CA ALA A 46 -0.51 36.57 1.21
C ALA A 46 -0.39 37.67 0.14
N ALA A 47 -0.04 37.31 -1.10
CA ALA A 47 0.02 38.25 -2.22
C ALA A 47 -1.35 38.84 -2.57
N HIS A 48 -2.40 38.04 -2.48
CA HIS A 48 -3.78 38.51 -2.68
C HIS A 48 -4.19 39.52 -1.60
N ASP A 49 -3.85 39.26 -0.34
CA ASP A 49 -4.08 40.19 0.77
C ASP A 49 -3.27 41.48 0.62
N ALA A 50 -2.02 41.39 0.14
CA ALA A 50 -1.20 42.56 -0.17
C ALA A 50 -1.81 43.42 -1.29
N VAL A 51 -2.32 42.79 -2.37
CA VAL A 51 -3.06 43.51 -3.42
C VAL A 51 -4.31 44.19 -2.86
N ARG A 52 -5.02 43.53 -1.93
CA ARG A 52 -6.21 44.10 -1.29
C ARG A 52 -5.84 45.31 -0.43
N ALA A 53 -4.78 45.23 0.38
CA ALA A 53 -4.27 46.33 1.18
C ALA A 53 -3.84 47.51 0.29
N ALA A 54 -3.02 47.25 -0.73
CA ALA A 54 -2.55 48.30 -1.65
C ALA A 54 -3.70 48.99 -2.40
N LYS A 55 -4.79 48.26 -2.74
CA LYS A 55 -6.01 48.88 -3.29
C LYS A 55 -6.65 49.87 -2.33
N TYR A 56 -6.70 49.55 -1.03
CA TYR A 56 -7.20 50.47 -0.01
C TYR A 56 -6.29 51.70 0.14
N ASP A 57 -4.97 51.52 0.10
CA ASP A 57 -4.01 52.62 0.20
C ASP A 57 -4.17 53.60 -0.97
N VAL A 58 -4.32 53.09 -2.20
CA VAL A 58 -4.63 53.93 -3.37
C VAL A 58 -5.94 54.69 -3.19
N ALA A 59 -6.97 54.06 -2.63
CA ALA A 59 -8.27 54.70 -2.40
C ALA A 59 -8.23 55.79 -1.32
N ARG A 60 -7.23 55.78 -0.43
CA ARG A 60 -7.06 56.75 0.67
C ARG A 60 -5.94 57.76 0.41
N ALA A 61 -5.16 57.59 -0.65
CA ALA A 61 -4.07 58.49 -0.98
C ALA A 61 -4.61 59.85 -1.43
N GLU A 62 -4.07 60.91 -0.84
CA GLU A 62 -4.42 62.29 -1.18
C GLU A 62 -3.19 63.03 -1.70
N GLY A 63 -3.36 63.73 -2.81
CA GLY A 63 -2.29 64.45 -3.49
C GLY A 63 -1.54 63.61 -4.53
N PRO A 64 -1.01 64.24 -5.60
CA PRO A 64 -0.48 63.52 -6.76
C PRO A 64 0.69 62.59 -6.45
N ALA A 65 1.59 62.99 -5.55
CA ALA A 65 2.76 62.20 -5.19
C ALA A 65 2.38 60.93 -4.40
N ALA A 66 1.50 61.05 -3.41
CA ALA A 66 1.05 59.90 -2.63
C ALA A 66 0.25 58.90 -3.47
N ILE A 67 -0.56 59.40 -4.41
CA ILE A 67 -1.28 58.54 -5.36
C ILE A 67 -0.29 57.78 -6.25
N ALA A 68 0.75 58.45 -6.77
CA ALA A 68 1.76 57.80 -7.61
C ALA A 68 2.47 56.67 -6.86
N ASP A 69 2.93 56.90 -5.63
CA ASP A 69 3.60 55.89 -4.81
C ASP A 69 2.68 54.70 -4.47
N ALA A 70 1.41 54.98 -4.15
CA ALA A 70 0.42 53.94 -3.86
C ALA A 70 0.11 53.08 -5.10
N VAL A 71 0.06 53.69 -6.30
CA VAL A 71 -0.13 52.95 -7.56
C VAL A 71 1.06 52.05 -7.86
N VAL A 72 2.30 52.54 -7.68
CA VAL A 72 3.51 51.71 -7.84
C VAL A 72 3.49 50.51 -6.90
N THR A 73 3.10 50.73 -5.63
CA THR A 73 2.97 49.65 -4.64
C THR A 73 1.91 48.62 -5.05
N LEU A 74 0.76 49.08 -5.57
CA LEU A 74 -0.29 48.20 -6.08
C LEU A 74 0.19 47.36 -7.28
N GLU A 75 0.96 47.96 -8.19
CA GLU A 75 1.54 47.26 -9.34
C GLU A 75 2.53 46.19 -8.90
N ALA A 76 3.40 46.50 -7.95
CA ALA A 76 4.32 45.53 -7.37
C ALA A 76 3.58 44.35 -6.70
N ALA A 77 2.55 44.63 -5.91
CA ALA A 77 1.73 43.60 -5.27
C ALA A 77 1.00 42.71 -6.31
N ARG A 78 0.52 43.31 -7.41
CA ARG A 78 -0.11 42.55 -8.52
C ARG A 78 0.88 41.66 -9.25
N ALA A 79 2.11 42.15 -9.48
CA ALA A 79 3.17 41.38 -10.09
C ALA A 79 3.52 40.15 -9.23
N GLU A 80 3.65 40.33 -7.92
CA GLU A 80 3.90 39.23 -6.97
C GLU A 80 2.74 38.23 -6.95
N LEU A 81 1.49 38.70 -6.96
CA LEU A 81 0.33 37.81 -7.05
C LEU A 81 0.33 36.98 -8.33
N MET A 82 0.66 37.58 -9.49
CA MET A 82 0.77 36.81 -10.73
C MET A 82 1.90 35.77 -10.65
N HIS A 83 3.07 36.16 -10.13
CA HIS A 83 4.22 35.26 -10.02
C HIS A 83 3.89 34.06 -9.12
N SER A 84 3.41 34.32 -7.91
CA SER A 84 2.96 33.28 -6.97
C SER A 84 1.85 32.39 -7.56
N SER A 85 0.91 32.96 -8.33
CA SER A 85 -0.15 32.19 -8.99
C SER A 85 0.39 31.29 -10.11
N ALA A 86 1.39 31.75 -10.85
CA ALA A 86 2.05 30.99 -11.90
C ALA A 86 2.82 29.78 -11.33
N GLU A 87 3.36 29.89 -10.11
CA GLU A 87 4.00 28.76 -9.40
C GLU A 87 2.98 27.77 -8.81
N ALA A 88 1.78 28.22 -8.43
CA ALA A 88 0.78 27.38 -7.79
C ALA A 88 0.18 26.32 -8.74
N ALA A 89 -0.03 26.69 -10.01
CA ALA A 89 -0.60 25.80 -11.02
C ALA A 89 0.24 24.52 -11.26
N PRO A 90 1.55 24.60 -11.58
CA PRO A 90 2.37 23.40 -11.73
C PRO A 90 2.50 22.62 -10.42
N ALA A 91 2.67 23.29 -9.27
CA ALA A 91 2.78 22.61 -7.99
C ALA A 91 1.56 21.74 -7.67
N GLN A 92 0.35 22.20 -8.04
CA GLN A 92 -0.88 21.43 -7.87
C GLN A 92 -1.08 20.35 -8.95
N ALA A 93 -0.56 20.56 -10.16
CA ALA A 93 -0.55 19.53 -11.20
C ALA A 93 0.36 18.35 -10.82
N ASP A 94 1.55 18.64 -10.29
CA ASP A 94 2.51 17.63 -9.84
C ASP A 94 1.93 16.77 -8.69
N LEU A 95 1.26 17.41 -7.73
CA LEU A 95 0.59 16.71 -6.64
C LEU A 95 -0.50 15.75 -7.17
N LYS A 96 -1.32 16.21 -8.12
CA LYS A 96 -2.34 15.36 -8.77
C LYS A 96 -1.70 14.22 -9.57
N ALA A 97 -0.58 14.47 -10.25
CA ALA A 97 0.14 13.43 -10.97
C ALA A 97 0.65 12.33 -10.02
N LEU A 98 1.10 12.70 -8.82
CA LEU A 98 1.47 11.74 -7.77
C LEU A 98 0.26 10.96 -7.26
N ASP A 99 -0.89 11.62 -7.01
CA ASP A 99 -2.12 10.94 -6.58
C ASP A 99 -2.57 9.85 -7.59
N VAL A 100 -2.45 10.12 -8.89
CA VAL A 100 -2.76 9.15 -9.96
C VAL A 100 -1.82 7.94 -9.95
N ARG A 101 -0.56 8.12 -9.51
CA ARG A 101 0.45 7.03 -9.45
C ARG A 101 0.30 6.14 -8.21
N ILE A 102 -0.32 6.63 -7.14
CA ILE A 102 -0.48 5.88 -5.88
C ILE A 102 -1.40 4.66 -6.06
N ALA A 103 -2.55 4.81 -6.72
CA ALA A 103 -3.50 3.70 -6.85
C ALA A 103 -2.93 2.47 -7.62
N PRO A 104 -2.23 2.65 -8.76
CA PRO A 104 -1.52 1.55 -9.41
C PRO A 104 -0.42 0.94 -8.54
N ALA A 105 0.32 1.74 -7.77
CA ALA A 105 1.37 1.24 -6.87
C ALA A 105 0.78 0.38 -5.74
N TRP A 106 -0.35 0.79 -5.16
CA TRP A 106 -1.08 -0.02 -4.18
C TRP A 106 -1.57 -1.35 -4.79
N ALA A 107 -2.08 -1.32 -6.02
CA ALA A 107 -2.50 -2.53 -6.72
C ALA A 107 -1.33 -3.50 -6.96
N ALA A 108 -0.14 -2.99 -7.28
CA ALA A 108 1.06 -3.80 -7.45
C ALA A 108 1.52 -4.47 -6.14
N VAL A 109 1.45 -3.77 -5.00
CA VAL A 109 1.72 -4.36 -3.67
C VAL A 109 0.76 -5.52 -3.40
N ARG A 110 -0.53 -5.30 -3.64
CA ARG A 110 -1.56 -6.32 -3.42
C ARG A 110 -1.34 -7.55 -4.32
N GLU A 111 -1.01 -7.33 -5.58
CA GLU A 111 -0.76 -8.42 -6.54
C GLU A 111 0.46 -9.25 -6.13
N ALA A 112 1.57 -8.61 -5.77
CA ALA A 112 2.76 -9.30 -5.28
C ALA A 112 2.45 -10.12 -4.00
N ALA A 113 1.61 -9.59 -3.11
CA ALA A 113 1.26 -10.28 -1.85
C ALA A 113 0.44 -11.54 -2.08
N PHE A 114 -0.49 -11.52 -3.04
CA PHE A 114 -1.24 -12.71 -3.39
C PHE A 114 -0.36 -13.77 -4.05
N GLN A 115 0.58 -13.38 -4.90
CA GLN A 115 1.51 -14.32 -5.53
C GLN A 115 2.41 -15.02 -4.50
N ASP A 116 2.94 -14.27 -3.53
CA ASP A 116 3.74 -14.84 -2.43
C ASP A 116 2.91 -15.80 -1.56
N LEU A 117 1.63 -15.47 -1.31
CA LEU A 117 0.72 -16.33 -0.56
C LEU A 117 0.42 -17.64 -1.31
N ASP A 118 0.09 -17.55 -2.60
CA ASP A 118 -0.18 -18.72 -3.45
C ASP A 118 1.04 -19.66 -3.51
N ALA A 119 2.25 -19.09 -3.60
CA ALA A 119 3.49 -19.86 -3.57
C ALA A 119 3.70 -20.57 -2.22
N ALA A 120 3.42 -19.88 -1.10
CA ALA A 120 3.51 -20.46 0.23
C ALA A 120 2.48 -21.58 0.46
N GLU A 121 1.25 -21.42 -0.04
CA GLU A 121 0.20 -22.44 0.03
C GLU A 121 0.59 -23.70 -0.77
N GLY A 122 1.11 -23.51 -1.99
CA GLY A 122 1.59 -24.61 -2.82
C GLY A 122 2.74 -25.39 -2.15
N GLU A 123 3.69 -24.69 -1.55
CA GLU A 123 4.80 -25.30 -0.83
C GLU A 123 4.34 -26.05 0.44
N ALA A 124 3.41 -25.47 1.20
CA ALA A 124 2.82 -26.13 2.37
C ALA A 124 2.10 -27.43 1.97
N CYS A 125 1.33 -27.41 0.88
CA CYS A 125 0.68 -28.61 0.33
C CYS A 125 1.70 -29.68 -0.08
N ARG A 126 2.81 -29.28 -0.72
CA ARG A 126 3.89 -30.19 -1.10
C ARG A 126 4.51 -30.87 0.12
N VAL A 127 4.90 -30.09 1.13
CA VAL A 127 5.51 -30.60 2.37
C VAL A 127 4.55 -31.53 3.13
N PHE A 128 3.27 -31.17 3.20
CA PHE A 128 2.24 -31.99 3.81
C PHE A 128 2.08 -33.34 3.11
N ASN A 129 2.01 -33.35 1.77
CA ASN A 129 1.92 -34.57 0.99
C ASN A 129 3.16 -35.47 1.14
N GLU A 130 4.36 -34.90 1.24
CA GLU A 130 5.57 -35.66 1.56
C GLU A 130 5.54 -36.28 2.96
N ALA A 131 5.00 -35.56 3.94
CA ALA A 131 4.79 -36.10 5.29
C ALA A 131 3.81 -37.28 5.28
N ILE A 132 2.69 -37.18 4.56
CA ILE A 132 1.73 -38.28 4.38
C ILE A 132 2.39 -39.50 3.72
N ALA A 133 3.17 -39.30 2.66
CA ALA A 133 3.86 -40.38 1.97
C ALA A 133 4.82 -41.14 2.91
N ARG A 134 5.57 -40.41 3.75
CA ARG A 134 6.43 -41.00 4.78
C ARG A 134 5.62 -41.75 5.84
N ALA A 135 4.52 -41.18 6.32
CA ALA A 135 3.64 -41.83 7.29
C ALA A 135 3.04 -43.14 6.76
N ARG A 136 2.60 -43.16 5.49
CA ARG A 136 2.15 -44.38 4.79
C ARG A 136 3.23 -45.44 4.74
N HIS A 137 4.45 -45.07 4.36
CA HIS A 137 5.56 -46.02 4.31
C HIS A 137 5.87 -46.60 5.70
N ALA A 138 5.85 -45.78 6.75
CA ALA A 138 6.01 -46.24 8.12
C ALA A 138 4.89 -47.19 8.57
N ALA A 139 3.61 -46.83 8.29
CA ALA A 139 2.45 -47.67 8.59
C ALA A 139 2.51 -49.02 7.87
N ALA A 140 2.90 -49.04 6.59
CA ALA A 140 3.10 -50.27 5.82
C ALA A 140 4.16 -51.18 6.46
N ARG A 141 5.29 -50.61 6.91
CA ARG A 141 6.33 -51.37 7.63
C ARG A 141 5.84 -51.94 8.96
N ILE A 142 5.09 -51.16 9.73
CA ILE A 142 4.49 -51.62 11.00
C ILE A 142 3.50 -52.75 10.74
N ASN A 143 2.64 -52.60 9.73
CA ASN A 143 1.68 -53.63 9.33
C ASN A 143 2.38 -54.92 8.87
N LEU A 144 3.54 -54.83 8.21
CA LEU A 144 4.33 -55.99 7.80
C LEU A 144 4.94 -56.74 9.01
N VAL A 145 5.49 -56.00 9.97
CA VAL A 145 5.99 -56.57 11.24
C VAL A 145 4.85 -57.22 12.04
N ARG A 146 3.67 -56.58 12.10
CA ARG A 146 2.51 -57.12 12.82
C ARG A 146 1.86 -58.32 12.12
N ALA A 147 1.84 -58.35 10.79
CA ALA A 147 1.38 -59.53 10.05
C ALA A 147 2.27 -60.74 10.29
N ALA A 148 3.56 -60.54 10.55
CA ALA A 148 4.48 -61.59 10.98
C ALA A 148 4.30 -62.00 12.46
N LEU A 149 3.48 -61.27 13.23
CA LEU A 149 3.23 -61.45 14.67
C LEU A 149 1.73 -61.68 14.98
N ASP A 150 0.92 -62.07 13.98
CA ASP A 150 -0.54 -62.33 14.08
C ASP A 150 -1.42 -61.18 14.62
N GLY A 151 -1.10 -59.91 14.30
CA GLY A 151 -1.84 -58.72 14.77
C GLY A 151 -2.68 -57.95 13.73
N VAL A 152 -3.68 -57.17 14.20
CA VAL A 152 -4.61 -56.31 13.42
C VAL A 152 -3.89 -55.17 12.66
N ARG A 153 -4.30 -54.92 11.39
CA ARG A 153 -3.76 -53.91 10.47
C ARG A 153 -4.32 -52.49 10.71
N PHE A 154 -3.50 -51.46 10.47
CA PHE A 154 -3.92 -50.05 10.43
C PHE A 154 -4.34 -49.60 9.03
N ASP A 155 -5.35 -48.72 8.97
CA ASP A 155 -5.74 -48.00 7.76
C ASP A 155 -4.67 -47.00 7.32
N MET A 156 -4.46 -46.91 6.01
CA MET A 156 -3.48 -46.01 5.41
C MET A 156 -4.05 -44.58 5.33
N PRO A 157 -3.31 -43.54 5.76
CA PRO A 157 -3.79 -42.15 5.68
C PRO A 157 -4.01 -41.75 4.21
N ARG A 158 -4.99 -40.89 3.89
CA ARG A 158 -5.31 -40.47 2.49
C ARG A 158 -4.31 -39.41 1.98
N VAL A 159 -4.06 -39.36 0.66
CA VAL A 159 -3.30 -38.27 0.02
C VAL A 159 -4.25 -37.09 -0.18
N PHE A 160 -3.76 -35.88 0.06
CA PHE A 160 -4.52 -34.67 -0.19
C PHE A 160 -4.30 -34.21 -1.64
N ASP A 161 -5.40 -34.02 -2.39
CA ASP A 161 -5.36 -33.38 -3.70
C ASP A 161 -5.48 -31.84 -3.49
N PRO A 162 -4.44 -31.06 -3.84
CA PRO A 162 -4.47 -29.61 -3.66
C PRO A 162 -5.51 -28.89 -4.52
N THR A 163 -6.10 -29.55 -5.52
CA THR A 163 -7.19 -29.01 -6.34
C THR A 163 -8.59 -29.33 -5.80
N ASP A 164 -8.69 -30.23 -4.82
CA ASP A 164 -9.95 -30.65 -4.22
C ASP A 164 -10.32 -29.75 -3.03
N ARG A 165 -11.05 -28.66 -3.32
CA ARG A 165 -11.55 -27.71 -2.32
C ARG A 165 -12.57 -28.30 -1.34
N SER A 166 -13.04 -29.55 -1.54
CA SER A 166 -14.02 -30.18 -0.66
C SER A 166 -13.45 -30.56 0.72
N VAL A 167 -12.13 -30.74 0.82
CA VAL A 167 -11.47 -31.13 2.08
C VAL A 167 -11.23 -29.93 3.01
N LEU A 168 -11.09 -28.71 2.45
CA LEU A 168 -10.95 -27.47 3.22
C LEU A 168 -12.27 -27.01 3.86
N ALA A 169 -13.42 -27.49 3.38
CA ALA A 169 -14.74 -27.03 3.83
C ALA A 169 -15.30 -27.81 5.04
N GLY A 170 -14.65 -28.89 5.49
CA GLY A 170 -15.29 -29.83 6.42
C GLY A 170 -14.39 -30.55 7.43
N GLN A 171 -13.10 -30.23 7.51
CA GLN A 171 -12.24 -30.75 8.56
C GLN A 171 -11.67 -29.58 9.37
N ASP A 172 -12.08 -29.49 10.64
CA ASP A 172 -11.35 -28.76 11.67
C ASP A 172 -9.95 -29.39 11.78
N ILE A 173 -9.05 -28.99 10.88
CA ILE A 173 -7.63 -29.25 11.01
C ILE A 173 -7.20 -28.37 12.18
N GLN A 174 -7.17 -28.93 13.39
CA GLN A 174 -6.44 -28.33 14.51
C GLN A 174 -4.96 -28.33 14.14
N LEU A 175 -4.55 -27.28 13.43
CA LEU A 175 -3.13 -26.98 13.25
C LEU A 175 -2.54 -26.76 14.64
N PRO A 176 -1.35 -27.32 14.95
CA PRO A 176 -0.66 -26.96 16.17
C PRO A 176 -0.48 -25.44 16.18
N PRO A 177 -0.67 -24.77 17.33
CA PRO A 177 -0.61 -23.31 17.40
C PRO A 177 0.73 -22.85 16.85
N VAL A 178 0.68 -22.16 15.70
CA VAL A 178 1.83 -21.47 15.16
C VAL A 178 2.09 -20.32 16.11
N GLU A 179 3.21 -20.34 16.83
CA GLU A 179 3.68 -19.18 17.58
C GLU A 179 4.04 -18.10 16.57
N VAL A 180 3.07 -17.25 16.24
CA VAL A 180 3.32 -16.02 15.49
C VAL A 180 4.03 -15.07 16.47
N PRO A 181 5.29 -14.64 16.20
CA PRO A 181 5.92 -13.60 16.98
C PRO A 181 4.98 -12.40 17.01
N HIS A 182 4.70 -11.86 18.21
CA HIS A 182 3.78 -10.74 18.40
C HIS A 182 2.29 -11.05 18.15
N ALA A 183 1.85 -12.31 18.17
CA ALA A 183 0.42 -12.68 18.08
C ALA A 183 -0.48 -11.90 19.06
N ARG A 184 0.02 -11.67 20.28
CA ARG A 184 -0.68 -10.85 21.30
C ARG A 184 -0.77 -9.37 20.92
N GLU A 185 0.24 -8.86 20.24
CA GLU A 185 0.32 -7.46 19.82
C GLU A 185 -0.59 -7.21 18.61
N ILE A 186 -0.65 -8.16 17.67
CA ILE A 186 -1.59 -8.13 16.54
C ILE A 186 -3.04 -8.22 17.03
N ALA A 187 -3.34 -9.10 18.00
CA ALA A 187 -4.67 -9.19 18.61
C ALA A 187 -5.06 -7.88 19.31
N ARG A 188 -4.13 -7.29 20.07
CA ARG A 188 -4.35 -6.01 20.74
C ARG A 188 -4.64 -4.88 19.77
N LEU A 189 -3.87 -4.76 18.68
CA LEU A 189 -4.08 -3.75 17.65
C LEU A 189 -5.41 -3.92 16.92
N ARG A 190 -5.86 -5.16 16.71
CA ARG A 190 -7.17 -5.45 16.12
C ARG A 190 -8.31 -4.94 17.01
N ASP A 191 -8.24 -5.22 18.31
CA ASP A 191 -9.27 -4.78 19.26
C ASP A 191 -9.30 -3.25 19.39
N GLU A 192 -8.13 -2.58 19.37
CA GLU A 192 -8.05 -1.11 19.35
C GLU A 192 -8.69 -0.50 18.09
N ILE A 193 -8.47 -1.11 16.92
CA ILE A 193 -9.07 -0.66 15.66
C ILE A 193 -10.59 -0.88 15.67
N GLU A 194 -11.09 -1.98 16.22
CA GLU A 194 -12.53 -2.24 16.33
C GLU A 194 -13.22 -1.27 17.29
N ILE A 195 -12.58 -0.94 18.42
CA ILE A 195 -13.07 0.08 19.36
C ILE A 195 -13.12 1.46 18.70
N LEU A 196 -12.13 1.82 17.88
CA LEU A 196 -12.08 3.09 17.16
C LEU A 196 -13.09 3.16 15.99
N ARG A 197 -13.49 2.02 15.42
CA ARG A 197 -14.53 1.95 14.37
C ARG A 197 -15.95 1.92 14.92
N GLY A 198 -16.13 1.57 16.19
CA GLY A 198 -17.42 1.53 16.89
C GLY A 198 -17.80 2.82 17.63
N ARG A 199 -17.00 3.89 17.51
CA ARG A 199 -17.26 5.24 18.02
C ARG A 199 -17.45 6.21 16.87
#